data_AF-A0A519RRE3-F1
#
_entry.id   AF-A0A519RRE3-F1
#
_cell.length_a   1.000
_cell.length_b   1.000
_cell.length_c   1.000
_cell.angle_alpha   90.00
_cell.angle_beta   90.00
_cell.angle_gamma   90.00
#
_symmetry.space_group_name_H-M   'P 1'
#
loop_
_entity.id
_entity.type
_entity.pdbx_description
1 polymer ?
#
loop_
_entity_poly.entity_id
_entity_poly.type
_entity_poly.pdbx_seq_one_letter_code
_entity_poly.pdbx_strand_id
1 'polypeptide(L)'
;MKQRYVLTSFIQTDLSRFKDYIWLLTFIYDNSFSATQTLRKLNEAQKRGVKVCLMIDDINNRADKSLKTELIHNGALVYSLNPVIPYFTSFNFSRELFRRHHEKVFIADDVAIIGSANITDEYSGPVYGSDDYMDLNIILKNLCTSKVRNFFREIADHYKHRLDKQVSNEEIITRYDELYKESIFNIPKLSLLKAHPPHIEQIQDFVIQNIDSAQESIRIIQPYYYPIKRFESVLLKALQRGVKVELVTAGKRHTSVYAPLKNSILLNEMLKNGLDVYEIHDKLLHMKMYQFDDKIYTAGSFF
;
A
#
# COMPACT_ATOMS: atom_id res chain seq x y z
N MET A 1 20.14 16.87 6.49
CA MET A 1 18.92 16.79 5.66
C MET A 1 18.33 15.39 5.86
N LYS A 2 17.19 15.23 6.55
CA LYS A 2 16.62 13.89 6.81
C LYS A 2 16.12 13.30 5.47
N GLN A 3 16.73 12.22 5.00
CA GLN A 3 16.25 11.50 3.80
C GLN A 3 14.81 11.03 4.06
N ARG A 4 13.90 11.38 3.15
CA ARG A 4 12.52 10.85 3.14
C ARG A 4 12.58 9.46 2.54
N TYR A 5 12.46 8.42 3.36
CA TYR A 5 12.39 7.04 2.88
C TYR A 5 10.98 6.76 2.33
N VAL A 6 10.83 6.81 1.00
CA VAL A 6 9.72 6.15 0.31
C VAL A 6 10.01 4.65 0.28
N LEU A 7 9.01 3.76 0.23
CA LEU A 7 9.18 2.29 0.15
C LEU A 7 10.33 1.91 -0.79
N THR A 8 10.31 2.47 -2.00
CA THR A 8 11.30 2.21 -3.05
C THR A 8 12.69 2.70 -2.64
N SER A 9 12.77 3.91 -2.09
CA SER A 9 14.03 4.45 -1.56
C SER A 9 14.57 3.62 -0.39
N PHE A 10 13.72 3.08 0.48
CA PHE A 10 14.15 2.20 1.57
C PHE A 10 14.74 0.89 1.03
N ILE A 11 14.00 0.23 0.13
CA ILE A 11 14.46 -1.01 -0.52
C ILE A 11 15.78 -0.78 -1.26
N GLN A 12 15.97 0.40 -1.86
CA GLN A 12 17.19 0.72 -2.60
C GLN A 12 18.36 1.12 -1.72
N THR A 13 18.11 1.70 -0.55
CA THR A 13 19.16 2.23 0.32
C THR A 13 19.74 1.19 1.27
N ASP A 14 18.93 0.29 1.83
CA ASP A 14 19.44 -0.68 2.80
C ASP A 14 18.64 -1.99 2.86
N LEU A 15 19.11 -2.99 2.09
CA LEU A 15 18.76 -4.40 2.32
C LEU A 15 19.90 -5.19 2.97
N SER A 16 21.05 -4.54 3.23
CA SER A 16 22.28 -5.22 3.64
C SER A 16 22.19 -5.80 5.04
N ARG A 17 21.40 -5.16 5.91
CA ARG A 17 21.12 -5.56 7.29
C ARG A 17 20.31 -6.85 7.42
N PHE A 18 19.51 -7.19 6.42
CA PHE A 18 18.57 -8.32 6.52
C PHE A 18 19.29 -9.64 6.24
N LYS A 19 18.97 -10.65 7.04
CA LYS A 19 19.69 -11.93 7.13
C LYS A 19 18.82 -13.14 6.81
N ASP A 20 17.54 -13.10 7.16
CA ASP A 20 16.71 -14.30 7.10
C ASP A 20 15.80 -14.29 5.88
N TYR A 21 15.02 -13.22 5.70
CA TYR A 21 14.08 -13.13 4.58
C TYR A 21 13.74 -11.73 4.12
N ILE A 22 13.26 -11.67 2.87
CA ILE A 22 12.64 -10.49 2.27
C ILE A 22 11.41 -10.95 1.49
N TRP A 23 10.22 -10.52 1.90
CA TRP A 23 8.98 -10.73 1.16
C TRP A 23 8.42 -9.40 0.67
N LEU A 24 8.01 -9.38 -0.59
CA LEU A 24 7.50 -8.20 -1.26
C LEU A 24 6.21 -8.55 -1.99
N LEU A 25 5.16 -7.78 -1.73
CA LEU A 25 3.94 -7.78 -2.50
C LEU A 25 3.81 -6.41 -3.17
N THR A 26 3.68 -6.39 -4.50
CA THR A 26 3.47 -5.15 -5.26
C THR A 26 2.47 -5.35 -6.40
N PHE A 27 1.89 -4.24 -6.83
CA PHE A 27 0.96 -4.20 -7.95
C PHE A 27 1.66 -3.89 -9.30
N ILE A 28 2.72 -3.08 -9.28
CA ILE A 28 3.52 -2.74 -10.45
C ILE A 28 5.00 -2.96 -10.12
N TYR A 29 5.69 -3.61 -11.05
CA TYR A 29 7.14 -3.86 -11.01
C TYR A 29 7.68 -3.82 -12.44
N ASP A 30 7.83 -2.60 -12.96
CA ASP A 30 8.17 -2.38 -14.36
C ASP A 30 9.68 -2.54 -14.63
N ASN A 31 10.14 -2.13 -15.81
CA ASN A 31 11.56 -2.13 -16.19
C ASN A 31 12.26 -0.78 -15.93
N SER A 32 11.71 0.04 -15.02
CA SER A 32 12.30 1.33 -14.64
C SER A 32 13.70 1.17 -14.04
N PHE A 33 14.44 2.29 -13.96
CA PHE A 33 15.75 2.29 -13.30
C PHE A 33 15.60 1.84 -11.85
N SER A 34 14.57 2.35 -11.18
CA SER A 34 14.23 2.04 -9.81
C SER A 34 13.93 0.54 -9.57
N ALA A 35 13.14 -0.08 -10.45
CA ALA A 35 12.86 -1.51 -10.40
C ALA A 35 14.12 -2.35 -10.64
N THR A 36 14.98 -1.92 -11.57
CA THR A 36 16.27 -2.57 -11.83
C THR A 36 17.20 -2.50 -10.61
N GLN A 37 17.27 -1.36 -9.91
CA GLN A 37 18.04 -1.25 -8.67
C GLN A 37 17.48 -2.15 -7.57
N THR A 38 16.16 -2.23 -7.46
CA THR A 38 15.49 -3.13 -6.50
C THR A 38 15.86 -4.59 -6.77
N LEU A 39 15.81 -5.03 -8.03
CA LEU A 39 16.25 -6.36 -8.45
C LEU A 39 17.69 -6.65 -8.03
N ARG A 40 18.63 -5.72 -8.32
CA ARG A 40 20.04 -5.89 -7.94
C ARG A 40 20.20 -6.09 -6.44
N LYS A 41 19.47 -5.35 -5.62
CA LYS A 41 19.52 -5.46 -4.16
C LYS A 41 18.91 -6.78 -3.65
N LEU A 42 17.83 -7.26 -4.26
CA LEU A 42 17.27 -8.57 -3.95
C LEU A 42 18.26 -9.69 -4.33
N ASN A 43 18.89 -9.61 -5.50
CA ASN A 43 19.92 -10.56 -5.91
C ASN A 43 21.14 -10.55 -4.96
N GLU A 44 21.58 -9.37 -4.50
CA GLU A 44 22.62 -9.24 -3.47
C GLU A 44 22.22 -9.92 -2.16
N ALA A 45 20.96 -9.81 -1.75
CA ALA A 45 20.45 -10.49 -0.55
C ALA A 45 20.41 -12.02 -0.73
N GLN A 46 19.95 -12.51 -1.89
CA GLN A 46 19.94 -13.94 -2.20
C GLN A 46 21.35 -14.54 -2.18
N LYS A 47 22.35 -13.83 -2.70
CA LYS A 47 23.77 -14.24 -2.62
C LYS A 47 24.29 -14.37 -1.18
N ARG A 48 23.67 -13.66 -0.22
CA ARG A 48 23.97 -13.79 1.21
C ARG A 48 23.19 -14.93 1.89
N GLY A 49 22.31 -15.63 1.18
CA GLY A 49 21.45 -16.69 1.71
C GLY A 49 20.08 -16.22 2.20
N VAL A 50 19.75 -14.93 2.03
CA VAL A 50 18.44 -14.38 2.42
C VAL A 50 17.35 -14.96 1.53
N LYS A 51 16.26 -15.47 2.12
CA LYS A 51 15.15 -16.06 1.36
C LYS A 51 14.25 -14.96 0.81
N VAL A 52 14.21 -14.83 -0.51
CA VAL A 52 13.42 -13.80 -1.20
C VAL A 52 12.11 -14.38 -1.73
N CYS A 53 10.99 -13.71 -1.45
CA CYS A 53 9.69 -13.98 -2.06
C CYS A 53 9.09 -12.70 -2.67
N LEU A 54 8.65 -12.79 -3.91
CA LEU A 54 7.95 -11.72 -4.62
C LEU A 54 6.55 -12.21 -5.02
N MET A 55 5.52 -11.52 -4.52
CA MET A 55 4.13 -11.69 -4.92
C MET A 55 3.71 -10.51 -5.79
N ILE A 56 3.10 -10.78 -6.94
CA ILE A 56 2.68 -9.75 -7.88
C ILE A 56 1.27 -10.00 -8.37
N ASP A 57 0.47 -8.94 -8.46
CA ASP A 57 -0.77 -8.97 -9.22
C ASP A 57 -0.49 -9.03 -10.73
N ASP A 58 -0.71 -10.19 -11.34
CA ASP A 58 -0.31 -10.45 -12.74
C ASP A 58 -1.43 -10.19 -13.77
N ILE A 59 -2.55 -9.56 -13.38
CA ILE A 59 -3.55 -9.13 -14.36
C ILE A 59 -2.93 -8.00 -15.21
N ASN A 60 -2.76 -8.26 -16.50
CA ASN A 60 -2.11 -7.40 -17.51
C ASN A 60 -0.57 -7.47 -17.57
N ASN A 61 0.08 -8.47 -16.96
CA ASN A 61 1.55 -8.63 -17.01
C ASN A 61 2.30 -7.32 -16.65
N ARG A 62 1.84 -6.66 -15.57
CA ARG A 62 2.40 -5.39 -15.07
C ARG A 62 3.76 -5.53 -14.40
N ALA A 63 4.26 -6.76 -14.31
CA ALA A 63 5.64 -7.05 -13.96
C ALA A 63 6.44 -7.42 -15.20
N ASP A 64 7.62 -6.81 -15.32
CA ASP A 64 8.54 -7.13 -16.39
C ASP A 64 8.97 -8.62 -16.34
N LYS A 65 8.86 -9.30 -17.49
CA LYS A 65 9.12 -10.74 -17.60
C LYS A 65 10.58 -11.08 -17.37
N SER A 66 11.51 -10.21 -17.78
CA SER A 66 12.94 -10.44 -17.63
C SER A 66 13.35 -10.36 -16.15
N LEU A 67 12.83 -9.37 -15.41
CA LEU A 67 13.09 -9.24 -13.97
C LEU A 67 12.53 -10.43 -13.18
N LYS A 68 11.31 -10.88 -13.50
CA LYS A 68 10.72 -12.10 -12.91
C LYS A 68 11.61 -13.32 -13.13
N THR A 69 12.08 -13.51 -14.36
CA THR A 69 12.91 -14.65 -14.75
C THR A 69 14.26 -14.63 -14.03
N GLU A 70 14.87 -13.46 -13.88
CA GLU A 70 16.15 -13.29 -13.20
C GLU A 70 16.04 -13.63 -11.70
N LEU A 71 15.00 -13.16 -11.01
CA LEU A 71 14.75 -13.49 -9.60
C LEU A 71 14.61 -15.01 -9.40
N ILE A 72 13.84 -15.66 -10.27
CA ILE A 72 13.62 -17.12 -10.22
C ILE A 72 14.95 -17.86 -10.44
N HIS A 73 15.75 -17.46 -11.43
CA HIS A 73 17.06 -18.07 -11.69
C HIS A 73 17.96 -17.97 -10.44
N ASN A 74 17.93 -16.84 -9.74
CA ASN A 74 18.71 -16.65 -8.51
C ASN A 74 18.12 -17.35 -7.27
N GLY A 75 17.00 -18.08 -7.40
CA GLY A 75 16.41 -18.88 -6.33
C GLY A 75 15.29 -18.20 -5.53
N ALA A 76 14.73 -17.09 -6.00
CA ALA A 76 13.60 -16.44 -5.35
C ALA A 76 12.29 -17.17 -5.63
N LEU A 77 11.37 -17.15 -4.67
CA LEU A 77 9.99 -17.56 -4.89
C LEU A 77 9.23 -16.40 -5.55
N VAL A 78 8.73 -16.60 -6.78
CA VAL A 78 7.92 -15.60 -7.48
C VAL A 78 6.52 -16.13 -7.71
N TYR A 79 5.51 -15.46 -7.15
CA TYR A 79 4.10 -15.83 -7.23
C TYR A 79 3.28 -14.79 -7.97
N SER A 80 2.64 -15.20 -9.06
CA SER A 80 1.61 -14.43 -9.76
C SER A 80 0.26 -14.71 -9.10
N LEU A 81 -0.29 -13.73 -8.37
CA LEU A 81 -1.52 -13.92 -7.61
C LEU A 81 -2.74 -14.04 -8.55
N ASN A 82 -2.87 -13.18 -9.56
CA ASN A 82 -3.99 -13.27 -10.51
C ASN A 82 -3.51 -13.57 -11.95
N PRO A 83 -3.08 -14.82 -12.27
CA PRO A 83 -2.55 -15.14 -13.60
C PRO A 83 -3.67 -15.15 -14.65
N VAL A 84 -3.49 -14.46 -15.77
CA VAL A 84 -4.53 -14.31 -16.82
C VAL A 84 -4.87 -15.64 -17.54
N ILE A 85 -3.93 -16.58 -17.60
CA ILE A 85 -3.96 -17.77 -18.48
C ILE A 85 -5.06 -18.81 -18.13
N PRO A 86 -5.34 -19.18 -16.86
CA PRO A 86 -6.33 -20.22 -16.53
C PRO A 86 -7.79 -19.84 -16.81
N TYR A 87 -8.08 -18.57 -17.10
CA TYR A 87 -9.44 -18.04 -17.18
C TYR A 87 -10.02 -18.05 -18.59
N PHE A 88 -9.18 -18.00 -19.62
CA PHE A 88 -9.62 -18.18 -21.02
C PHE A 88 -10.05 -19.62 -21.31
N THR A 89 -9.59 -20.59 -20.52
CA THR A 89 -9.83 -22.02 -20.75
C THR A 89 -11.02 -22.59 -19.98
N SER A 90 -11.56 -21.86 -18.99
CA SER A 90 -12.49 -22.44 -18.00
C SER A 90 -13.89 -21.81 -17.92
N PHE A 91 -14.20 -20.75 -18.71
CA PHE A 91 -15.50 -20.06 -18.76
C PHE A 91 -16.09 -19.64 -17.38
N ASN A 92 -15.31 -19.71 -16.30
CA ASN A 92 -15.73 -19.38 -14.94
C ASN A 92 -15.42 -17.90 -14.67
N PHE A 93 -16.33 -17.02 -15.10
CA PHE A 93 -16.26 -15.60 -14.82
C PHE A 93 -16.73 -15.27 -13.39
N SER A 94 -16.02 -15.73 -12.36
CA SER A 94 -16.32 -15.34 -10.98
C SER A 94 -15.98 -13.85 -10.76
N ARG A 95 -16.72 -13.18 -9.87
CA ARG A 95 -16.43 -11.77 -9.49
C ARG A 95 -15.02 -11.58 -8.92
N GLU A 96 -14.37 -12.66 -8.48
CA GLU A 96 -12.98 -12.68 -8.03
C GLU A 96 -12.00 -12.33 -9.16
N LEU A 97 -12.36 -12.53 -10.44
CA LEU A 97 -11.51 -12.19 -11.60
C LEU A 97 -11.10 -10.72 -11.71
N PHE A 98 -11.89 -9.83 -11.11
CA PHE A 98 -11.64 -8.39 -11.15
C PHE A 98 -11.05 -7.86 -9.84
N ARG A 99 -10.78 -8.73 -8.86
CA ARG A 99 -10.25 -8.34 -7.56
C ARG A 99 -8.73 -8.37 -7.59
N ARG A 100 -8.18 -7.18 -7.77
CA ARG A 100 -6.77 -6.90 -7.92
C ARG A 100 -6.09 -6.81 -6.55
N HIS A 101 -4.90 -7.38 -6.43
CA HIS A 101 -4.00 -7.12 -5.32
C HIS A 101 -3.32 -5.76 -5.48
N HIS A 102 -4.00 -4.72 -5.00
CA HIS A 102 -3.46 -3.36 -4.99
C HIS A 102 -2.59 -3.06 -3.76
N GLU A 103 -2.37 -4.04 -2.89
CA GLU A 103 -1.47 -3.87 -1.75
C GLU A 103 -0.02 -3.61 -2.21
N LYS A 104 0.71 -2.77 -1.47
CA LYS A 104 2.18 -2.67 -1.56
C LYS A 104 2.74 -2.83 -0.18
N VAL A 105 3.35 -3.99 0.02
CA VAL A 105 3.79 -4.44 1.33
C VAL A 105 5.17 -5.04 1.17
N PHE A 106 6.10 -4.57 1.97
CA PHE A 106 7.43 -5.15 2.10
C PHE A 106 7.59 -5.63 3.54
N ILE A 107 8.22 -6.77 3.73
CA ILE A 107 8.65 -7.23 5.05
C ILE A 107 9.99 -7.95 4.92
N ALA A 108 10.92 -7.57 5.79
CA ALA A 108 12.21 -8.21 5.90
C ALA A 108 12.61 -8.26 7.38
N ASP A 109 12.86 -9.46 7.89
CA ASP A 109 13.16 -9.74 9.29
C ASP A 109 12.23 -9.00 10.27
N ASP A 110 12.73 -7.93 10.90
CA ASP A 110 12.09 -7.12 11.95
C ASP A 110 11.44 -5.83 11.42
N VAL A 111 11.45 -5.60 10.10
CA VAL A 111 10.90 -4.39 9.46
C VAL A 111 9.82 -4.75 8.46
N ALA A 112 8.68 -4.06 8.54
CA ALA A 112 7.68 -4.07 7.49
C ALA A 112 7.40 -2.65 7.01
N ILE A 113 7.06 -2.50 5.74
CA ILE A 113 6.66 -1.24 5.14
C ILE A 113 5.34 -1.45 4.42
N ILE A 114 4.37 -0.59 4.71
CA ILE A 114 3.05 -0.59 4.09
C ILE A 114 2.79 0.80 3.54
N GLY A 115 2.30 0.89 2.32
CA GLY A 115 1.87 2.17 1.79
C GLY A 115 1.36 2.04 0.37
N SER A 116 1.41 3.15 -0.36
CA SER A 116 0.77 3.24 -1.68
C SER A 116 1.76 3.32 -2.84
N ALA A 117 3.06 3.30 -2.52
CA ALA A 117 4.14 3.39 -3.49
C ALA A 117 4.33 2.09 -4.26
N ASN A 118 4.32 2.17 -5.60
CA ASN A 118 4.79 1.07 -6.44
C ASN A 118 6.31 1.17 -6.63
N ILE A 119 6.89 0.14 -7.22
CA ILE A 119 8.31 0.13 -7.58
C ILE A 119 8.43 0.58 -9.02
N THR A 120 8.44 1.90 -9.19
CA THR A 120 8.62 2.63 -10.46
C THR A 120 9.38 3.93 -10.19
N ASP A 121 9.88 4.60 -11.23
CA ASP A 121 10.68 5.83 -11.09
C ASP A 121 9.85 6.99 -10.50
N GLU A 122 8.54 7.06 -10.72
CA GLU A 122 7.66 8.15 -10.26
C GLU A 122 7.52 8.23 -8.74
N TYR A 123 7.61 7.09 -8.05
CA TYR A 123 7.61 7.02 -6.58
C TYR A 123 9.01 7.18 -5.98
N SER A 124 10.04 7.12 -6.82
CA SER A 124 11.42 7.09 -6.36
C SER A 124 11.94 8.50 -6.22
N GLY A 125 12.61 8.78 -5.11
CA GLY A 125 13.24 10.10 -4.89
C GLY A 125 14.26 10.43 -5.98
N PRO A 126 14.78 11.67 -6.03
CA PRO A 126 15.55 12.19 -7.18
C PRO A 126 16.86 11.44 -7.45
N VAL A 127 17.30 10.57 -6.53
CA VAL A 127 18.47 9.69 -6.69
C VAL A 127 18.16 8.48 -7.58
N TYR A 128 16.93 7.97 -7.52
CA TYR A 128 16.53 6.70 -8.12
C TYR A 128 15.36 6.80 -9.09
N GLY A 129 14.78 8.00 -9.29
CA GLY A 129 13.70 8.22 -10.24
C GLY A 129 13.32 9.69 -10.36
N SER A 130 12.10 9.96 -10.82
CA SER A 130 11.63 11.30 -11.19
C SER A 130 11.04 12.11 -10.03
N ASP A 131 10.73 11.46 -8.89
CA ASP A 131 10.17 12.12 -7.69
C ASP A 131 8.85 12.88 -7.98
N ASP A 132 8.06 12.37 -8.93
CA ASP A 132 6.82 13.01 -9.40
C ASP A 132 5.66 12.86 -8.40
N TYR A 133 5.65 11.78 -7.62
CA TYR A 133 4.52 11.44 -6.76
C TYR A 133 4.75 11.86 -5.32
N MET A 134 3.73 12.45 -4.70
CA MET A 134 3.69 12.71 -3.27
C MET A 134 2.95 11.57 -2.58
N ASP A 135 3.69 10.71 -1.89
CA ASP A 135 3.17 9.49 -1.25
C ASP A 135 3.63 9.35 0.20
N LEU A 136 2.99 8.44 0.94
CA LEU A 136 3.30 8.10 2.33
C LEU A 136 3.41 6.58 2.47
N ASN A 137 4.44 6.14 3.18
CA ASN A 137 4.57 4.76 3.64
C ASN A 137 4.77 4.75 5.15
N ILE A 138 4.21 3.73 5.82
CA ILE A 138 4.41 3.46 7.23
C ILE A 138 5.47 2.38 7.35
N ILE A 139 6.49 2.66 8.17
CA ILE A 139 7.50 1.67 8.57
C ILE A 139 7.09 1.12 9.94
N LEU A 140 6.82 -0.18 9.99
CA LEU A 140 6.54 -0.96 11.18
C LEU A 140 7.80 -1.74 11.58
N LYS A 141 8.04 -1.88 12.87
CA LYS A 141 9.17 -2.65 13.40
C LYS A 141 8.75 -3.64 14.47
N ASN A 142 9.57 -4.67 14.68
CA ASN A 142 9.48 -5.62 15.78
C ASN A 142 8.10 -6.29 15.85
N LEU A 143 7.41 -6.23 17.00
CA LEU A 143 6.14 -6.93 17.24
C LEU A 143 5.03 -6.60 16.22
N CYS A 144 5.02 -5.39 15.65
CA CYS A 144 4.04 -5.02 14.62
C CYS A 144 4.18 -5.83 13.33
N THR A 145 5.36 -6.38 13.06
CA THR A 145 5.62 -7.14 11.82
C THR A 145 4.91 -8.50 11.78
N SER A 146 4.54 -9.04 12.95
CA SER A 146 3.80 -10.31 13.05
C SER A 146 2.49 -10.32 12.24
N LYS A 147 1.72 -9.23 12.31
CA LYS A 147 0.47 -9.06 11.54
C LYS A 147 0.73 -9.06 10.03
N VAL A 148 1.85 -8.47 9.61
CA VAL A 148 2.26 -8.42 8.20
C VAL A 148 2.75 -9.78 7.71
N ARG A 149 3.51 -10.53 8.52
CA ARG A 149 3.86 -11.93 8.19
C ARG A 149 2.62 -12.79 7.99
N ASN A 150 1.65 -12.70 8.90
CA ASN A 150 0.39 -13.44 8.78
C ASN A 150 -0.38 -13.06 7.52
N PHE A 151 -0.42 -11.77 7.16
CA PHE A 151 -1.00 -11.31 5.90
C PHE A 151 -0.35 -11.99 4.67
N PHE A 152 0.98 -12.08 4.59
CA PHE A 152 1.65 -12.78 3.49
C PHE A 152 1.32 -14.28 3.44
N ARG A 153 1.25 -14.93 4.61
CA ARG A 153 0.88 -16.35 4.69
C ARG A 153 -0.54 -16.61 4.22
N GLU A 154 -1.49 -15.78 4.65
CA GLU A 154 -2.88 -15.89 4.23
C GLU A 154 -3.02 -15.76 2.71
N ILE A 155 -2.31 -14.81 2.09
CA ILE A 155 -2.27 -14.67 0.63
C ILE A 155 -1.65 -15.91 -0.02
N ALA A 156 -0.50 -16.38 0.47
CA ALA A 156 0.14 -17.58 -0.06
C ALA A 156 -0.81 -18.81 0.02
N ASP A 157 -1.43 -19.02 1.17
CA ASP A 157 -2.37 -20.13 1.40
C ASP A 157 -3.60 -20.02 0.49
N HIS A 158 -4.15 -18.80 0.29
CA HIS A 158 -5.27 -18.54 -0.61
C HIS A 158 -4.98 -19.00 -2.05
N TYR A 159 -3.77 -18.71 -2.54
CA TYR A 159 -3.32 -19.12 -3.87
C TYR A 159 -2.66 -20.50 -3.93
N LYS A 160 -2.75 -21.29 -2.84
CA LYS A 160 -2.15 -22.63 -2.71
C LYS A 160 -0.63 -22.64 -2.90
N HIS A 161 0.01 -21.50 -2.66
CA HIS A 161 1.45 -21.37 -2.56
C HIS A 161 1.93 -21.73 -1.15
N ARG A 162 3.23 -21.91 -0.98
CA ARG A 162 3.83 -22.22 0.32
C ARG A 162 5.03 -21.33 0.56
N LEU A 163 4.88 -20.41 1.51
CA LEU A 163 6.03 -19.76 2.11
C LEU A 163 6.74 -20.77 3.01
N ASP A 164 8.06 -20.69 3.08
CA ASP A 164 8.86 -21.54 3.96
C ASP A 164 8.45 -21.29 5.43
N LYS A 165 7.87 -22.32 6.06
CA LYS A 165 7.36 -22.25 7.44
C LYS A 165 8.47 -22.02 8.47
N GLN A 166 9.72 -22.37 8.18
CA GLN A 166 10.84 -22.16 9.11
C GLN A 166 11.27 -20.69 9.17
N VAL A 167 11.15 -19.94 8.07
CA VAL A 167 11.37 -18.48 8.02
C VAL A 167 10.29 -17.71 8.77
N SER A 168 9.11 -18.32 8.87
CA SER A 168 7.89 -17.67 9.33
C SER A 168 7.67 -17.73 10.85
N ASN A 169 8.45 -18.51 11.60
CA ASN A 169 8.08 -18.93 12.95
C ASN A 169 8.97 -18.39 14.06
N GLU A 170 10.05 -17.68 13.76
CA GLU A 170 10.70 -16.88 14.80
C GLU A 170 9.90 -15.60 14.96
N GLU A 171 9.06 -15.54 16.00
CA GLU A 171 8.68 -14.25 16.54
C GLU A 171 9.98 -13.54 16.88
N ILE A 172 10.39 -12.58 16.05
CA ILE A 172 11.41 -11.62 16.41
C ILE A 172 10.78 -10.76 17.52
N ILE A 173 10.86 -11.27 18.76
CA ILE A 173 10.45 -10.60 20.02
C ILE A 173 11.56 -9.61 20.44
N THR A 174 12.43 -9.18 19.51
CA THR A 174 13.48 -8.22 19.83
C THR A 174 12.84 -6.86 20.08
N ARG A 175 12.80 -6.51 21.37
CA ARG A 175 12.72 -5.20 22.04
C ARG A 175 12.11 -4.04 21.23
N TYR A 176 11.08 -3.41 21.80
CA TYR A 176 10.65 -2.04 21.48
C TYR A 176 11.83 -1.19 20.98
N ASP A 177 11.67 -0.58 19.80
CA ASP A 177 12.74 0.21 19.20
C ASP A 177 13.09 1.36 20.17
N GLU A 178 14.28 1.31 20.76
CA GLU A 178 14.73 2.33 21.72
C GLU A 178 14.82 3.72 21.07
N LEU A 179 14.93 3.77 19.74
CA LEU A 179 15.00 5.01 18.96
C LEU A 179 13.70 5.83 19.03
N TYR A 180 12.57 5.22 19.44
CA TYR A 180 11.26 5.87 19.47
C TYR A 180 10.47 5.56 20.75
N LYS A 181 11.15 5.50 21.90
CA LYS A 181 10.50 5.26 23.22
C LYS A 181 9.31 6.18 23.49
N GLU A 182 9.40 7.44 23.06
CA GLU A 182 8.38 8.48 23.24
C GLU A 182 7.33 8.54 22.12
N SER A 183 7.35 7.60 21.17
CA SER A 183 6.34 7.59 20.11
C SER A 183 4.95 7.36 20.71
N ILE A 184 3.98 8.23 20.38
CA ILE A 184 2.57 7.97 20.70
C ILE A 184 2.04 6.69 20.04
N PHE A 185 2.79 6.13 19.09
CA PHE A 185 2.51 4.88 18.39
C PHE A 185 3.27 3.67 18.96
N ASN A 186 3.83 3.73 20.18
CA ASN A 186 4.61 2.64 20.80
C ASN A 186 3.79 1.39 21.25
N ILE A 187 2.55 1.24 20.75
CA ILE A 187 1.65 0.05 20.62
C ILE A 187 0.98 -0.53 21.89
N PRO A 188 -0.38 -0.66 21.91
CA PRO A 188 -1.07 -1.93 21.56
C PRO A 188 -2.20 -1.84 20.51
N LYS A 189 -2.53 -0.68 19.92
CA LYS A 189 -3.71 -0.52 19.04
C LYS A 189 -3.38 -0.35 17.55
N LEU A 190 -2.57 -1.24 16.99
CA LEU A 190 -2.42 -1.35 15.53
C LEU A 190 -3.44 -2.35 14.97
N SER A 191 -4.21 -1.95 13.97
CA SER A 191 -5.06 -2.85 13.18
C SER A 191 -4.57 -2.91 11.74
N LEU A 192 -4.37 -4.11 11.21
CA LEU A 192 -4.10 -4.32 9.79
C LEU A 192 -5.42 -4.62 9.09
N LEU A 193 -5.89 -3.67 8.28
CA LEU A 193 -7.09 -3.81 7.45
C LEU A 193 -6.70 -4.42 6.11
N LYS A 194 -7.55 -5.29 5.57
CA LYS A 194 -7.32 -6.07 4.35
C LYS A 194 -8.38 -5.73 3.30
N ALA A 195 -8.05 -5.93 2.03
CA ALA A 195 -8.97 -5.73 0.91
C ALA A 195 -8.88 -6.87 -0.12
N HIS A 196 -8.60 -8.09 0.36
CA HIS A 196 -8.55 -9.31 -0.45
C HIS A 196 -9.43 -10.39 0.19
N PRO A 197 -9.89 -11.40 -0.58
CA PRO A 197 -10.73 -12.46 -0.06
C PRO A 197 -10.13 -13.16 1.18
N PRO A 198 -10.91 -13.40 2.25
CA PRO A 198 -12.36 -13.17 2.39
C PRO A 198 -12.74 -11.75 2.88
N HIS A 199 -11.78 -10.88 3.15
CA HIS A 199 -11.95 -9.57 3.81
C HIS A 199 -12.09 -8.40 2.81
N ILE A 200 -13.06 -8.49 1.92
CA ILE A 200 -13.10 -7.63 0.72
C ILE A 200 -13.56 -6.20 1.03
N GLU A 201 -14.48 -6.05 1.99
CA GLU A 201 -15.09 -4.75 2.33
C GLU A 201 -14.56 -4.17 3.66
N GLN A 202 -13.53 -4.78 4.25
CA GLN A 202 -13.09 -4.44 5.61
C GLN A 202 -12.59 -2.99 5.71
N ILE A 203 -11.85 -2.49 4.72
CA ILE A 203 -11.37 -1.10 4.69
C ILE A 203 -12.55 -0.14 4.55
N GLN A 204 -13.47 -0.42 3.62
CA GLN A 204 -14.61 0.44 3.34
C GLN A 204 -15.55 0.52 4.55
N ASP A 205 -15.87 -0.62 5.17
CA ASP A 205 -16.70 -0.66 6.36
C ASP A 205 -16.04 0.07 7.53
N PHE A 206 -14.72 -0.10 7.73
CA PHE A 206 -13.99 0.63 8.76
C PHE A 206 -14.09 2.14 8.56
N VAL A 207 -13.80 2.63 7.35
CA VAL A 207 -13.88 4.07 7.04
C VAL A 207 -15.30 4.60 7.22
N ILE A 208 -16.30 3.89 6.72
CA ILE A 208 -17.71 4.32 6.82
C ILE A 208 -18.16 4.40 8.27
N GLN A 209 -17.83 3.40 9.10
CA GLN A 209 -18.15 3.40 10.52
C GLN A 209 -17.46 4.55 11.27
N ASN A 210 -16.22 4.87 10.93
CA ASN A 210 -15.49 5.97 11.55
C ASN A 210 -16.00 7.35 11.10
N ILE A 211 -16.44 7.51 9.84
CA ILE A 211 -17.13 8.74 9.41
C ILE A 211 -18.46 8.91 10.15
N ASP A 212 -19.22 7.83 10.28
CA ASP A 212 -20.54 7.89 10.92
C ASP A 212 -20.45 8.22 12.42
N SER A 213 -19.38 7.75 13.08
CA SER A 213 -19.14 7.97 14.51
C SER A 213 -18.29 9.20 14.86
N ALA A 214 -17.61 9.83 13.89
CA ALA A 214 -16.79 11.02 14.15
C ALA A 214 -17.60 12.18 14.75
N GLN A 215 -17.00 12.86 15.73
CA GLN A 215 -17.63 13.92 16.52
C GLN A 215 -17.00 15.30 16.32
N GLU A 216 -15.71 15.36 16.01
CA GLU A 216 -14.92 16.59 16.01
C GLU A 216 -14.36 16.90 14.62
N SER A 217 -13.65 15.94 14.02
CA SER A 217 -12.98 16.17 12.74
C SER A 217 -12.77 14.91 11.91
N ILE A 218 -12.78 15.09 10.60
CA ILE A 218 -12.44 14.07 9.60
C ILE A 218 -11.48 14.72 8.61
N ARG A 219 -10.30 14.11 8.43
CA ARG A 219 -9.39 14.48 7.33
C ARG A 219 -9.18 13.29 6.41
N ILE A 220 -9.41 13.53 5.13
CA ILE A 220 -9.27 12.55 4.06
C ILE A 220 -8.13 13.02 3.16
N ILE A 221 -7.17 12.15 2.89
CA ILE A 221 -6.11 12.40 1.91
C ILE A 221 -6.19 11.28 0.87
N GLN A 222 -6.60 11.63 -0.35
CA GLN A 222 -6.80 10.67 -1.44
C GLN A 222 -6.41 11.28 -2.78
N PRO A 223 -5.76 10.52 -3.69
CA PRO A 223 -5.35 11.05 -5.00
C PRO A 223 -6.54 11.54 -5.82
N TYR A 224 -7.70 10.88 -5.66
CA TYR A 224 -8.89 11.13 -6.44
C TYR A 224 -10.13 10.98 -5.56
N TYR A 225 -11.15 11.77 -5.86
CA TYR A 225 -12.49 11.61 -5.29
C TYR A 225 -13.36 10.74 -6.20
N TYR A 226 -13.97 9.71 -5.63
CA TYR A 226 -14.95 8.86 -6.31
C TYR A 226 -16.33 9.03 -5.65
N PRO A 227 -17.38 9.46 -6.39
CA PRO A 227 -18.70 9.74 -5.84
C PRO A 227 -19.46 8.44 -5.56
N ILE A 228 -19.12 7.78 -4.44
CA ILE A 228 -19.77 6.55 -3.98
C ILE A 228 -20.89 6.95 -3.03
N LYS A 229 -22.14 6.70 -3.42
CA LYS A 229 -23.35 7.11 -2.66
C LYS A 229 -23.32 6.78 -1.16
N ARG A 230 -22.85 5.58 -0.79
CA ARG A 230 -22.77 5.15 0.62
C ARG A 230 -21.79 6.03 1.41
N PHE A 231 -20.66 6.36 0.81
CA PHE A 231 -19.62 7.22 1.39
C PHE A 231 -20.09 8.69 1.47
N GLU A 232 -20.69 9.19 0.40
CA GLU A 232 -21.27 10.54 0.33
C GLU A 232 -22.35 10.76 1.38
N SER A 233 -23.24 9.78 1.57
CA SER A 233 -24.31 9.87 2.55
C SER A 233 -23.79 10.01 3.98
N VAL A 234 -22.76 9.25 4.37
CA VAL A 234 -22.20 9.35 5.73
C VAL A 234 -21.38 10.61 5.92
N LEU A 235 -20.67 11.10 4.89
CA LEU A 235 -19.96 12.38 4.96
C LEU A 235 -20.92 13.57 5.09
N LEU A 236 -22.01 13.59 4.32
CA LEU A 236 -23.04 14.64 4.45
C LEU A 236 -23.65 14.65 5.84
N LYS A 237 -23.91 13.49 6.43
CA LYS A 237 -24.38 13.40 7.82
C LYS A 237 -23.35 13.96 8.80
N ALA A 238 -22.05 13.67 8.62
CA ALA A 238 -21.00 14.23 9.46
C ALA A 238 -20.94 15.77 9.37
N LEU A 239 -20.98 16.31 8.15
CA LEU A 239 -21.06 17.76 7.91
C LEU A 239 -22.29 18.40 8.58
N GLN A 240 -23.47 17.78 8.47
CA GLN A 240 -24.71 18.24 9.11
C GLN A 240 -24.65 18.20 10.63
N ARG A 241 -23.88 17.28 11.23
CA ARG A 241 -23.60 17.26 12.67
C ARG A 241 -22.64 18.38 13.12
N GLY A 242 -22.05 19.13 12.19
CA GLY A 242 -21.05 20.16 12.48
C GLY A 242 -19.62 19.61 12.63
N VAL A 243 -19.37 18.37 12.22
CA VAL A 243 -18.01 17.80 12.20
C VAL A 243 -17.19 18.52 11.15
N LYS A 244 -15.96 18.94 11.48
CA LYS A 244 -15.06 19.58 10.50
C LYS A 244 -14.54 18.52 9.53
N VAL A 245 -14.85 18.63 8.24
CA VAL A 245 -14.39 17.68 7.22
C VAL A 245 -13.46 18.37 6.23
N GLU A 246 -12.25 17.83 6.07
CA GLU A 246 -11.24 18.29 5.12
C GLU A 246 -10.88 17.18 4.13
N LEU A 247 -10.85 17.48 2.83
CA LEU A 247 -10.34 16.62 1.77
C LEU A 247 -9.09 17.24 1.14
N VAL A 248 -7.96 16.54 1.24
CA VAL A 248 -6.74 16.85 0.49
C VAL A 248 -6.67 15.92 -0.71
N THR A 249 -6.65 16.50 -1.91
CA THR A 249 -6.69 15.72 -3.16
C THR A 249 -5.72 16.23 -4.22
N ALA A 250 -5.52 15.48 -5.29
CA ALA A 250 -4.67 15.92 -6.39
C ALA A 250 -5.43 16.96 -7.26
N GLY A 251 -4.80 18.10 -7.51
CA GLY A 251 -5.30 19.06 -8.51
C GLY A 251 -5.01 18.61 -9.95
N LYS A 252 -3.98 17.77 -10.13
CA LYS A 252 -3.62 17.14 -11.40
C LYS A 252 -4.02 15.67 -11.40
N ARG A 253 -4.41 15.12 -12.55
CA ARG A 253 -4.72 13.69 -12.72
C ARG A 253 -3.89 13.08 -13.83
N HIS A 254 -3.43 11.84 -13.62
CA HIS A 254 -2.67 11.09 -14.62
C HIS A 254 -3.51 10.30 -15.61
N THR A 255 -4.73 9.92 -15.21
CA THR A 255 -5.58 9.03 -16.00
C THR A 255 -6.35 9.84 -17.04
N SER A 256 -6.09 9.58 -18.32
CA SER A 256 -6.64 10.32 -19.46
C SER A 256 -8.17 10.42 -19.47
N VAL A 257 -8.86 9.40 -18.98
CA VAL A 257 -10.34 9.36 -18.89
C VAL A 257 -10.90 10.34 -17.86
N TYR A 258 -10.15 10.63 -16.78
CA TYR A 258 -10.59 11.50 -15.70
C TYR A 258 -9.92 12.88 -15.72
N ALA A 259 -8.91 13.07 -16.57
CA ALA A 259 -8.21 14.33 -16.78
C ALA A 259 -9.12 15.56 -16.99
N PRO A 260 -10.26 15.49 -17.71
CA PRO A 260 -11.09 16.68 -17.93
C PRO A 260 -12.01 17.05 -16.75
N LEU A 261 -12.20 16.15 -15.77
CA LEU A 261 -13.08 16.44 -14.63
C LEU A 261 -12.40 17.41 -13.67
N LYS A 262 -13.11 18.43 -13.19
CA LYS A 262 -12.62 19.32 -12.13
C LYS A 262 -13.16 18.85 -10.79
N ASN A 263 -12.34 18.87 -9.72
CA ASN A 263 -12.83 18.50 -8.39
C ASN A 263 -13.97 19.41 -7.94
N SER A 264 -13.95 20.70 -8.32
CA SER A 264 -15.04 21.63 -8.04
C SER A 264 -16.39 21.20 -8.61
N ILE A 265 -16.42 20.45 -9.72
CA ILE A 265 -17.64 19.89 -10.29
C ILE A 265 -18.04 18.63 -9.53
N LEU A 266 -17.09 17.72 -9.29
CA LEU A 266 -17.35 16.44 -8.60
C LEU A 266 -17.79 16.63 -7.14
N LEU A 267 -17.26 17.65 -6.47
CA LEU A 267 -17.49 17.92 -5.04
C LEU A 267 -18.49 19.05 -4.80
N ASN A 268 -19.17 19.56 -5.83
CA ASN A 268 -20.04 20.73 -5.71
C ASN A 268 -21.09 20.60 -4.58
N GLU A 269 -21.70 19.42 -4.44
CA GLU A 269 -22.67 19.16 -3.36
C GLU A 269 -22.00 19.18 -1.99
N MET A 270 -20.84 18.54 -1.84
CA MET A 270 -20.10 18.48 -0.57
C MET A 270 -19.59 19.86 -0.16
N LEU A 271 -19.06 20.64 -1.10
CA LEU A 271 -18.59 22.01 -0.90
C LEU A 271 -19.72 22.90 -0.34
N LYS A 272 -20.93 22.79 -0.91
CA LYS A 272 -22.11 23.54 -0.42
C LYS A 272 -22.52 23.14 1.00
N ASN A 273 -22.17 21.94 1.44
CA ASN A 273 -22.46 21.44 2.78
C ASN A 273 -21.28 21.66 3.76
N GLY A 274 -20.24 22.41 3.37
CA GLY A 274 -19.15 22.80 4.28
C GLY A 274 -17.93 21.87 4.26
N LEU A 275 -17.77 21.02 3.25
CA LEU A 275 -16.51 20.30 3.02
C LEU A 275 -15.40 21.30 2.62
N ASP A 276 -14.29 21.30 3.36
CA ASP A 276 -13.09 22.01 2.94
C ASP A 276 -12.27 21.14 1.98
N VAL A 277 -11.87 21.69 0.83
CA VAL A 277 -11.10 20.96 -0.19
C VAL A 277 -9.79 21.67 -0.49
N TYR A 278 -8.69 20.93 -0.40
CA TYR A 278 -7.33 21.40 -0.68
C TYR A 278 -6.74 20.58 -1.83
N GLU A 279 -6.29 21.27 -2.88
CA GLU A 279 -5.68 20.63 -4.05
C GLU A 279 -4.15 20.77 -4.04
N ILE A 280 -3.45 19.65 -4.20
CA ILE A 280 -2.00 19.65 -4.39
C ILE A 280 -1.69 19.75 -5.89
N HIS A 281 -0.89 20.75 -6.27
CA HIS A 281 -0.49 21.00 -7.66
C HIS A 281 0.99 20.78 -7.94
N ASP A 282 1.86 20.84 -6.92
CA ASP A 282 3.32 20.74 -7.09
C ASP A 282 3.75 19.35 -7.54
N LYS A 283 3.15 18.32 -6.94
CA LYS A 283 3.36 16.90 -7.22
C LYS A 283 2.04 16.18 -7.34
N LEU A 284 2.09 14.97 -7.85
CA LEU A 284 0.89 14.15 -7.99
C LEU A 284 0.65 13.42 -6.68
N LEU A 285 -0.33 13.89 -5.93
CA LEU A 285 -0.72 13.26 -4.66
C LEU A 285 -1.14 11.82 -4.94
N HIS A 286 -0.51 10.88 -4.25
CA HIS A 286 -0.86 9.46 -4.30
C HIS A 286 -1.15 8.86 -2.91
N MET A 287 -1.02 9.63 -1.83
CA MET A 287 -1.36 9.19 -0.47
C MET A 287 -2.81 8.75 -0.33
N LYS A 288 -3.04 7.74 0.52
CA LYS A 288 -4.37 7.20 0.84
C LYS A 288 -4.48 7.09 2.36
N MET A 289 -5.09 8.09 2.96
CA MET A 289 -5.16 8.23 4.41
C MET A 289 -6.50 8.78 4.87
N TYR A 290 -6.86 8.38 6.08
CA TYR A 290 -7.98 8.93 6.83
C TYR A 290 -7.54 9.20 8.26
N GLN A 291 -8.03 10.30 8.80
CA GLN A 291 -7.86 10.71 10.18
C GLN A 291 -9.22 11.07 10.76
N PHE A 292 -9.52 10.55 11.94
CA PHE A 292 -10.80 10.76 12.62
C PHE A 292 -10.54 11.24 14.06
N ASP A 293 -11.12 12.38 14.41
CA ASP A 293 -11.12 12.99 15.76
C ASP A 293 -9.75 13.06 16.44
N ASP A 294 -8.67 13.20 15.66
CA ASP A 294 -7.27 13.13 16.13
C ASP A 294 -6.93 11.89 16.99
N LYS A 295 -7.70 10.82 16.82
CA LYS A 295 -7.62 9.58 17.62
C LYS A 295 -7.31 8.36 16.76
N ILE A 296 -7.77 8.35 15.51
CA ILE A 296 -7.63 7.23 14.60
C ILE A 296 -6.97 7.72 13.33
N TYR A 297 -5.90 7.02 12.92
CA TYR A 297 -5.10 7.32 11.74
C TYR A 297 -4.99 6.06 10.90
N THR A 298 -5.19 6.20 9.59
CA THR A 298 -5.00 5.12 8.62
C THR A 298 -4.05 5.58 7.51
N ALA A 299 -3.23 4.67 7.02
CA ALA A 299 -2.54 4.82 5.75
C ALA A 299 -2.36 3.45 5.10
N GLY A 300 -2.32 3.41 3.78
CA GLY A 300 -2.15 2.15 3.07
C GLY A 300 -2.22 2.29 1.55
N SER A 301 -2.59 1.19 0.91
CA SER A 301 -2.47 1.04 -0.54
C SER A 301 -3.75 1.27 -1.33
N PHE A 302 -4.92 1.08 -0.69
CA PHE A 302 -6.21 1.00 -1.38
C PHE A 302 -7.37 1.44 -0.47
N PHE A 303 -8.44 1.95 -1.10
CA PHE A 303 -9.78 2.14 -0.56
C PHE A 303 -10.79 1.57 -1.54
#